data_AF-A0A7R9U1A0-F1
#
_entry.id   AF-A0A7R9U1A0-F1
#
_cell.length_a   1.000
_cell.length_b   1.000
_cell.length_c   1.000
_cell.angle_alpha   90.00
_cell.angle_beta   90.00
_cell.angle_gamma   90.00
#
_symmetry.space_group_name_H-M   'P 1'
#
loop_
_entity.id
_entity.type
_entity.pdbx_description
1 polymer ?
#
loop_
_entity_poly.entity_id
_entity_poly.type
_entity_poly.pdbx_seq_one_letter_code
_entity_poly.pdbx_strand_id
1 'polypeptide(L)'
;RGAGAAALAAARAVYHANRAAAALQAGDARTARDDCDASLRLAPGAPKVLMRRARALEALEEVEAAHADAQAAADAAEDNSAIQKDAKAMVVRLQPAVDAAREKLKEETMEQLKGLGNSVLGMFGMSLDNFEAKKDPSTGSYSISFKQ
;
A
#
# COMPACT_ATOMS: atom_id res chain seq x y z
N ARG A 1 -26.80 -25.45 -16.07
CA ARG A 1 -27.04 -24.35 -15.11
C ARG A 1 -25.81 -23.46 -14.86
N GLY A 2 -24.56 -23.94 -15.00
CA GLY A 2 -23.35 -23.14 -14.73
C GLY A 2 -23.00 -22.02 -15.75
N ALA A 3 -23.20 -22.25 -17.06
CA ALA A 3 -22.79 -21.30 -18.10
C ALA A 3 -23.52 -19.93 -18.03
N GLY A 4 -24.81 -19.92 -17.65
CA GLY A 4 -25.58 -18.68 -17.53
C GLY A 4 -25.17 -17.82 -16.33
N ALA A 5 -24.79 -18.44 -15.21
CA ALA A 5 -24.34 -17.72 -14.02
C ALA A 5 -22.97 -17.06 -14.24
N ALA A 6 -22.05 -17.76 -14.93
CA ALA A 6 -20.74 -17.21 -15.29
C ALA A 6 -20.86 -16.04 -16.28
N ALA A 7 -21.72 -16.15 -17.29
CA ALA A 7 -21.98 -15.06 -18.24
C ALA A 7 -22.57 -13.82 -17.55
N LEU A 8 -23.49 -14.02 -16.59
CA LEU A 8 -24.05 -12.93 -15.80
C LEU A 8 -23.00 -12.25 -14.92
N ALA A 9 -22.10 -13.03 -14.30
CA ALA A 9 -21.01 -12.50 -13.49
C ALA A 9 -20.04 -11.65 -14.33
N ALA A 10 -19.67 -12.13 -15.53
CA ALA A 10 -18.83 -11.39 -16.47
C ALA A 10 -19.49 -10.07 -16.92
N ALA A 11 -20.78 -10.11 -17.29
CA ALA A 11 -21.52 -8.90 -17.66
C ALA A 11 -21.59 -7.89 -16.50
N ARG A 12 -21.77 -8.36 -15.27
CA ARG A 12 -21.79 -7.53 -14.06
C ARG A 12 -20.42 -6.90 -13.78
N ALA A 13 -19.32 -7.64 -13.97
CA ALA A 13 -17.98 -7.10 -13.86
C ALA A 13 -17.77 -5.94 -14.85
N VAL A 14 -18.15 -6.13 -16.11
CA VAL A 14 -18.08 -5.09 -17.15
C VAL A 14 -18.93 -3.86 -16.79
N TYR A 15 -20.14 -4.07 -16.28
CA TYR A 15 -21.01 -2.98 -15.82
C TYR A 15 -20.31 -2.12 -14.75
N HIS A 16 -19.79 -2.73 -13.69
CA HIS A 16 -19.07 -2.01 -12.64
C HIS A 16 -17.81 -1.33 -13.17
N ALA A 17 -17.04 -2.00 -14.02
CA ALA A 17 -15.85 -1.41 -14.64
C ALA A 17 -16.18 -0.15 -15.46
N ASN A 18 -17.29 -0.14 -16.20
CA ASN A 18 -17.74 1.02 -16.97
C ASN A 18 -18.24 2.15 -16.07
N ARG A 19 -18.99 1.81 -15.00
CA ARG A 19 -19.45 2.79 -14.03
C ARG A 19 -18.29 3.45 -13.27
N ALA A 20 -17.26 2.68 -12.90
CA ALA A 20 -16.03 3.22 -12.33
C ALA A 20 -15.33 4.21 -13.27
N ALA A 21 -15.30 3.92 -14.57
CA ALA A 21 -14.70 4.81 -15.56
C ALA A 21 -15.46 6.15 -15.66
N ALA A 22 -16.79 6.10 -15.66
CA ALA A 22 -17.62 7.30 -15.65
C ALA A 22 -17.47 8.10 -14.35
N ALA A 23 -17.41 7.42 -13.21
CA ALA A 23 -17.18 8.06 -11.90
C ALA A 23 -15.84 8.79 -11.84
N LEU A 24 -14.75 8.20 -12.36
CA LEU A 24 -13.46 8.88 -12.48
C LEU A 24 -13.53 10.13 -13.36
N GLN A 25 -14.23 10.05 -14.49
CA GLN A 25 -14.41 11.22 -15.37
C GLN A 25 -15.24 12.32 -14.71
N ALA A 26 -16.16 11.95 -13.82
CA ALA A 26 -16.94 12.89 -13.01
C ALA A 26 -16.18 13.40 -11.76
N GLY A 27 -14.95 12.94 -11.52
CA GLY A 27 -14.17 13.29 -10.32
C GLY A 27 -14.63 12.60 -9.03
N ASP A 28 -15.55 11.64 -9.11
CA ASP A 28 -16.02 10.88 -7.94
C ASP A 28 -15.13 9.65 -7.70
N ALA A 29 -13.99 9.91 -7.05
CA ALA A 29 -13.00 8.88 -6.74
C ALA A 29 -13.53 7.79 -5.80
N ARG A 30 -14.44 8.11 -4.87
CA ARG A 30 -15.00 7.12 -3.92
C ARG A 30 -15.87 6.11 -4.65
N THR A 31 -16.80 6.58 -5.47
CA THR A 31 -17.66 5.70 -6.27
C THR A 31 -16.82 4.87 -7.24
N ALA A 32 -15.80 5.48 -7.85
CA ALA A 32 -14.89 4.77 -8.75
C ALA A 32 -14.16 3.61 -8.04
N ARG A 33 -13.63 3.83 -6.83
CA ARG A 33 -12.98 2.79 -6.03
C ARG A 33 -13.95 1.65 -5.73
N ASP A 34 -15.14 1.98 -5.21
CA ASP A 34 -16.14 0.98 -4.78
C ASP A 34 -16.64 0.13 -5.97
N ASP A 35 -16.79 0.74 -7.15
CA ASP A 35 -17.12 0.04 -8.38
C ASP A 35 -15.99 -0.85 -8.88
N CYS A 36 -14.75 -0.37 -8.82
CA CYS A 36 -13.60 -1.20 -9.13
C CYS A 36 -13.52 -2.41 -8.20
N ASP A 37 -13.79 -2.26 -6.91
CA ASP A 37 -13.85 -3.38 -5.96
C ASP A 37 -14.94 -4.38 -6.33
N ALA A 38 -16.13 -3.90 -6.69
CA ALA A 38 -17.21 -4.76 -7.15
C ALA A 38 -16.85 -5.51 -8.43
N SER A 39 -16.18 -4.86 -9.37
CA SER A 39 -15.70 -5.49 -10.60
C SER A 39 -14.60 -6.52 -10.33
N LEU A 40 -13.61 -6.21 -9.48
CA LEU A 40 -12.46 -7.09 -9.20
C LEU A 40 -12.85 -8.32 -8.36
N ARG A 41 -13.90 -8.23 -7.53
CA ARG A 41 -14.50 -9.41 -6.88
C ARG A 41 -15.05 -10.43 -7.89
N LEU A 42 -15.50 -9.97 -9.06
CA LEU A 42 -16.11 -10.81 -10.09
C LEU A 42 -15.09 -11.23 -11.16
N ALA A 43 -14.15 -10.35 -11.49
CA ALA A 43 -13.08 -10.58 -12.46
C ALA A 43 -11.74 -10.11 -11.86
N PRO A 44 -11.08 -10.96 -11.05
CA PRO A 44 -9.80 -10.63 -10.44
C PRO A 44 -8.71 -10.37 -11.48
N GLY A 45 -7.78 -9.47 -11.17
CA GLY A 45 -6.59 -9.24 -11.99
C GLY A 45 -6.83 -8.48 -13.30
N ALA A 46 -8.03 -7.95 -13.56
CA ALA A 46 -8.31 -7.17 -14.77
C ALA A 46 -7.46 -5.87 -14.79
N PRO A 47 -6.43 -5.75 -15.66
CA PRO A 47 -5.43 -4.67 -15.56
C PRO A 47 -6.03 -3.28 -15.71
N LYS A 48 -7.04 -3.16 -16.58
CA LYS A 48 -7.77 -1.91 -16.81
C LYS A 48 -8.55 -1.46 -15.58
N VAL A 49 -9.08 -2.40 -14.80
CA VAL A 49 -9.86 -2.10 -13.59
C VAL A 49 -8.93 -1.76 -12.43
N LEU A 50 -7.83 -2.50 -12.29
CA LEU A 50 -6.76 -2.17 -11.35
C LEU A 50 -6.22 -0.76 -11.59
N MET A 51 -5.97 -0.38 -12.85
CA MET A 51 -5.51 0.97 -13.15
C MET A 51 -6.51 2.07 -12.83
N ARG A 52 -7.81 1.82 -13.03
CA ARG A 52 -8.86 2.76 -12.61
C ARG A 52 -8.90 2.90 -11.09
N ARG A 53 -8.77 1.79 -10.36
CA ARG A 53 -8.77 1.80 -8.90
C ARG A 53 -7.54 2.51 -8.34
N ALA A 54 -6.35 2.27 -8.92
CA ALA A 54 -5.13 3.00 -8.56
C ALA A 54 -5.30 4.52 -8.69
N ARG A 55 -5.89 5.00 -9.79
CA ARG A 55 -6.17 6.44 -10.00
C ARG A 55 -7.20 6.98 -9.00
N ALA A 56 -8.22 6.20 -8.67
CA ALA A 56 -9.20 6.56 -7.66
C ALA A 56 -8.55 6.67 -6.27
N LEU A 57 -7.75 5.67 -5.88
CA LEU A 57 -7.03 5.63 -4.61
C LEU A 57 -6.02 6.78 -4.49
N GLU A 58 -5.31 7.09 -5.58
CA GLU A 58 -4.42 8.25 -5.61
C GLU A 58 -5.19 9.56 -5.37
N ALA A 59 -6.35 9.74 -6.01
CA ALA A 59 -7.20 10.90 -5.80
C ALA A 59 -7.82 10.96 -4.38
N LEU A 60 -7.81 9.85 -3.65
CA LEU A 60 -8.21 9.74 -2.25
C LEU A 60 -7.01 9.84 -1.29
N GLU A 61 -5.81 10.14 -1.80
CA GLU A 61 -4.55 10.20 -1.04
C GLU A 61 -4.15 8.86 -0.39
N GLU A 62 -4.73 7.74 -0.84
CA GLU A 62 -4.40 6.38 -0.43
C GLU A 62 -3.20 5.84 -1.24
N VAL A 63 -2.06 6.54 -1.14
CA VAL A 63 -0.90 6.37 -2.04
C VAL A 63 -0.32 4.96 -2.05
N GLU A 64 -0.22 4.29 -0.89
CA GLU A 64 0.30 2.92 -0.82
C GLU A 64 -0.59 1.92 -1.57
N ALA A 65 -1.91 2.05 -1.41
CA ALA A 65 -2.87 1.20 -2.09
C ALA A 65 -2.89 1.48 -3.61
N ALA A 66 -2.79 2.76 -3.99
CA ALA A 66 -2.67 3.17 -5.39
C ALA A 66 -1.42 2.56 -6.05
N HIS A 67 -0.29 2.61 -5.36
CA HIS A 67 0.95 2.00 -5.82
C HIS A 67 0.82 0.47 -5.97
N ALA A 68 0.22 -0.21 -4.99
CA ALA A 68 0.02 -1.66 -5.05
C ALA A 68 -0.85 -2.08 -6.25
N ASP A 69 -1.93 -1.34 -6.53
CA ASP A 69 -2.78 -1.59 -7.69
C ASP A 69 -2.08 -1.30 -9.01
N ALA A 70 -1.26 -0.25 -9.08
CA ALA A 70 -0.46 0.05 -10.26
C ALA A 70 0.55 -1.07 -10.54
N GLN A 71 1.21 -1.60 -9.50
CA GLN A 71 2.11 -2.75 -9.64
C GLN A 71 1.37 -3.98 -10.15
N ALA A 72 0.23 -4.33 -9.52
CA ALA A 72 -0.58 -5.46 -9.94
C ALA A 72 -1.09 -5.31 -11.39
N ALA A 73 -1.43 -4.09 -11.82
CA ALA A 73 -1.82 -3.82 -13.19
C ALA A 73 -0.65 -3.98 -14.18
N ALA A 74 0.55 -3.56 -13.82
CA ALA A 74 1.75 -3.74 -14.64
C ALA A 74 2.09 -5.23 -14.83
N ASP A 75 1.92 -6.02 -13.78
CA ASP A 75 2.22 -7.46 -13.79
C ASP A 75 1.16 -8.28 -14.55
N ALA A 76 -0.11 -7.86 -14.49
CA ALA A 76 -1.21 -8.56 -15.16
C ALA A 76 -1.45 -8.11 -16.62
N ALA A 77 -0.90 -6.97 -17.05
CA ALA A 77 -1.09 -6.45 -18.40
C ALA A 77 -0.22 -7.18 -19.43
N GLU A 78 -0.73 -7.28 -20.66
CA GLU A 78 0.04 -7.76 -21.80
C GLU A 78 1.31 -6.93 -22.00
N ASP A 79 2.39 -7.61 -22.40
CA ASP A 79 3.70 -6.99 -22.61
C ASP A 79 3.64 -5.87 -23.64
N ASN A 80 4.27 -4.75 -23.31
CA ASN A 80 4.32 -3.53 -24.11
C ASN A 80 2.96 -2.85 -24.39
N SER A 81 1.87 -3.30 -23.75
CA SER A 81 0.58 -2.64 -23.84
C SER A 81 0.61 -1.23 -23.25
N ALA A 82 -0.30 -0.36 -23.72
CA ALA A 82 -0.42 1.00 -23.18
C ALA A 82 -0.72 0.99 -21.66
N ILE A 83 -1.50 0.01 -21.19
CA ILE A 83 -1.83 -0.17 -19.78
C ILE A 83 -0.56 -0.51 -18.98
N GLN A 84 0.27 -1.44 -19.47
CA GLN A 84 1.51 -1.81 -18.77
C GLN A 84 2.46 -0.62 -18.64
N LYS A 85 2.60 0.19 -19.70
CA LYS A 85 3.46 1.38 -19.70
C LYS A 85 2.96 2.44 -18.72
N ASP A 86 1.67 2.72 -18.73
CA ASP A 86 1.03 3.67 -17.82
C ASP A 86 1.15 3.23 -16.36
N ALA A 87 0.89 1.94 -16.09
CA ALA A 87 1.03 1.34 -14.77
C ALA A 87 2.47 1.45 -14.23
N LYS A 88 3.48 1.10 -15.06
CA LYS A 88 4.90 1.25 -14.69
C LYS A 88 5.28 2.71 -14.42
N ALA A 89 4.79 3.64 -15.23
CA ALA A 89 5.03 5.07 -15.01
C ALA A 89 4.42 5.55 -13.68
N MET A 90 3.21 5.08 -13.35
CA MET A 90 2.54 5.39 -12.09
C MET A 90 3.30 4.82 -10.89
N VAL A 91 3.76 3.56 -10.95
CA VAL A 91 4.61 2.94 -9.91
C VAL A 91 5.83 3.80 -9.63
N VAL A 92 6.61 4.14 -10.67
CA VAL A 92 7.82 4.96 -10.52
C VAL A 92 7.51 6.31 -9.89
N ARG A 93 6.40 6.93 -10.27
CA ARG A 93 5.99 8.24 -9.75
C ARG A 93 5.53 8.20 -8.29
N LEU A 94 4.85 7.14 -7.89
CA LEU A 94 4.32 7.00 -6.53
C LEU A 94 5.35 6.45 -5.54
N GLN A 95 6.40 5.76 -6.00
CA GLN A 95 7.41 5.13 -5.16
C GLN A 95 8.01 6.07 -4.09
N PRO A 96 8.44 7.32 -4.40
CA PRO A 96 9.00 8.21 -3.38
C PRO A 96 7.99 8.60 -2.29
N ALA A 97 6.71 8.74 -2.65
CA ALA A 97 5.65 9.07 -1.70
C ALA A 97 5.32 7.87 -0.79
N VAL A 98 5.36 6.65 -1.33
CA VAL A 98 5.23 5.42 -0.54
C VAL A 98 6.40 5.27 0.44
N ASP A 99 7.63 5.50 -0.01
CA ASP A 99 8.81 5.38 0.85
C ASP A 99 8.78 6.41 1.98
N ALA A 100 8.43 7.66 1.67
CA ALA A 100 8.26 8.71 2.67
C ALA A 100 7.14 8.38 3.68
N ALA A 101 6.02 7.83 3.24
CA ALA A 101 4.93 7.40 4.14
C ALA A 101 5.39 6.27 5.07
N ARG A 102 6.14 5.31 4.55
CA ARG A 102 6.69 4.19 5.33
C ARG A 102 7.75 4.63 6.34
N GLU A 103 8.60 5.59 5.98
CA GLU A 103 9.60 6.13 6.90
C GLU A 103 8.94 6.85 8.07
N LYS A 104 7.96 7.72 7.81
CA LYS A 104 7.18 8.37 8.88
C LYS A 104 6.51 7.37 9.82
N LEU A 105 5.87 6.34 9.26
CA LEU A 105 5.25 5.31 10.07
C LEU A 105 6.29 4.53 10.91
N LYS A 106 7.49 4.28 10.38
CA LYS A 106 8.58 3.66 11.15
C LYS A 106 9.07 4.55 12.29
N GLU A 107 9.19 5.85 12.06
CA GLU A 107 9.59 6.81 13.10
C GLU A 107 8.56 6.88 14.22
N GLU A 108 7.29 7.06 13.87
CA GLU A 108 6.17 7.13 14.83
C GLU A 108 6.04 5.83 15.63
N THR A 109 6.14 4.67 14.97
CA THR A 109 6.06 3.37 15.66
C THR A 109 7.27 3.11 16.55
N MET A 110 8.48 3.51 16.12
CA MET A 110 9.68 3.38 16.95
C MET A 110 9.60 4.29 18.19
N GLU A 111 9.09 5.50 18.05
CA GLU A 111 8.87 6.42 19.17
C GLU A 111 7.84 5.85 20.15
N GLN A 112 6.71 5.32 19.66
CA GLN A 112 5.71 4.66 20.48
C GLN A 112 6.27 3.44 21.22
N LEU A 113 7.08 2.61 20.55
CA LEU A 113 7.74 1.46 21.15
C LEU A 113 8.74 1.87 22.24
N LYS A 114 9.51 2.94 22.01
CA LYS A 114 10.38 3.52 23.03
C LYS A 114 9.58 4.04 24.22
N GLY A 115 8.47 4.74 23.98
CA GLY A 115 7.57 5.23 25.03
C GLY A 115 7.00 4.09 25.87
N LEU A 116 6.54 3.02 25.23
CA LEU A 116 6.05 1.83 25.92
C LEU A 116 7.15 1.16 26.73
N GLY A 117 8.35 0.99 26.14
CA GLY A 117 9.52 0.45 26.83
C GLY A 117 9.92 1.27 28.05
N ASN A 118 9.95 2.60 27.92
CA ASN A 118 10.26 3.52 29.01
C ASN A 118 9.17 3.53 30.09
N SER A 119 7.90 3.30 29.75
CA SER A 119 6.83 3.17 30.74
C SER A 119 7.01 1.91 31.59
N VAL A 120 7.33 0.77 30.97
CA VAL A 120 7.61 -0.48 31.67
C VAL A 120 8.88 -0.38 32.51
N LEU A 121 9.97 0.15 31.95
CA LEU A 121 11.23 0.34 32.68
C LEU A 121 11.11 1.38 33.79
N GLY A 122 10.30 2.41 33.61
CA GLY A 122 10.05 3.47 34.60
C GLY A 122 9.40 2.93 35.87
N MET A 123 8.57 1.88 35.76
CA MET A 123 8.03 1.16 36.93
C MET A 123 9.13 0.51 37.79
N PHE A 124 10.33 0.32 37.22
CA PHE A 124 11.53 -0.17 37.91
C PHE A 124 12.60 0.93 38.10
N GLY A 125 12.26 2.21 37.87
CA GLY A 125 13.20 3.34 38.00
C GLY A 125 14.24 3.43 36.88
N MET A 126 13.96 2.88 35.69
CA MET A 126 14.88 2.82 34.55
C MET A 126 14.31 3.49 33.29
N SER A 127 15.19 3.86 32.35
CA SER A 127 14.86 4.28 30.98
C SER A 127 15.67 3.46 29.98
N LEU A 128 15.19 3.31 28.73
CA LEU A 128 15.98 2.80 27.61
C LEU A 128 17.23 3.64 27.37
N ASP A 129 17.23 4.92 27.74
CA ASP A 129 18.40 5.80 27.64
C ASP A 129 19.53 5.42 28.62
N ASN A 130 19.21 4.63 29.66
CA ASN A 130 20.20 4.15 30.62
C ASN A 130 21.06 3.02 30.05
N PHE A 131 20.71 2.45 28.89
CA PHE A 131 21.43 1.34 28.27
C PHE A 131 22.26 1.82 27.06
N GLU A 132 23.57 1.96 27.24
CA GLU A 132 24.51 2.23 26.14
C GLU A 132 25.05 0.93 25.54
N ALA A 133 24.73 0.66 24.28
CA ALA A 133 25.39 -0.39 23.51
C ALA A 133 26.73 0.13 22.95
N LYS A 134 27.85 -0.33 23.53
CA LYS A 134 29.20 -0.04 23.06
C LYS A 134 29.71 -1.18 22.19
N LYS A 135 30.12 -0.86 20.96
CA LYS A 135 30.72 -1.82 20.03
C LYS A 135 32.23 -1.85 20.23
N ASP A 136 32.81 -3.02 20.48
CA ASP A 136 34.25 -3.19 20.60
C ASP A 136 34.89 -3.22 19.19
N PRO A 137 35.78 -2.28 18.83
CA PRO A 137 36.37 -2.19 17.49
C PRO A 137 37.22 -3.40 17.11
N SER A 138 37.69 -4.17 18.09
CA SER A 138 38.68 -5.24 17.89
C SER A 138 38.06 -6.62 17.66
N THR A 139 36.88 -6.87 18.24
CA THR A 139 36.20 -8.17 18.20
C THR A 139 34.87 -8.13 17.46
N GLY A 140 34.34 -6.93 17.19
CA GLY A 140 33.00 -6.74 16.61
C GLY A 140 31.85 -7.06 17.58
N SER A 141 32.15 -7.39 18.84
CA SER A 141 31.16 -7.71 19.86
C SER A 141 30.46 -6.46 20.40
N TYR A 142 29.18 -6.60 20.77
CA TYR A 142 28.40 -5.54 21.41
C TYR A 142 28.35 -5.77 22.91
N SER A 143 28.76 -4.77 23.70
CA SER A 143 28.64 -4.76 25.16
C SER A 143 27.58 -3.74 25.57
N ILE A 144 26.55 -4.17 26.29
CA ILE A 144 25.52 -3.29 26.82
C ILE A 144 25.96 -2.83 28.21
N SER A 145 26.19 -1.53 28.36
CA SER A 145 26.58 -0.89 29.62
C SER A 145 25.41 -0.09 30.17
N PHE A 146 25.07 -0.29 31.44
CA PHE A 146 24.07 0.53 32.12
C PHE A 146 24.74 1.76 32.74
N LYS A 147 24.23 2.96 32.44
CA LYS A 147 24.60 4.21 33.10
C LYS A 147 23.41 4.68 33.94
N GLN A 148 23.68 4.87 35.22
CA GLN A 148 22.70 5.33 36.21
C GLN A 148 22.77 6.84 36.37
#